data_AF-A0A2I1FEZ6-F1
#
_entry.id   AF-A0A2I1FEZ6-F1
#
_cell.length_a   1.000
_cell.length_b   1.000
_cell.length_c   1.000
_cell.angle_alpha   90.00
_cell.angle_beta   90.00
_cell.angle_gamma   90.00
#
_symmetry.space_group_name_H-M   'P 1'
#
loop_
_entity.id
_entity.type
_entity.pdbx_description
1 polymer ?
#
loop_
_entity_poly.entity_id
_entity_poly.type
_entity_poly.pdbx_seq_one_letter_code
_entity_poly.pdbx_strand_id
1 'polypeptide(L)'
;IKNPMDLFTINSKLENNQYTSIKEFEKDIRLIFRNCYTYNNIESDIYYLGEELESVFNKIWTKKIISYAEQKEKLKRVRDISDANLSSGKL
;
A
#
# COMPACT_ATOMS: atom_id res chain seq x y z
N ILE A 1 -4.33 -23.28 -6.89
CA ILE A 1 -4.52 -21.82 -6.65
C ILE A 1 -5.59 -21.31 -7.61
N LYS A 2 -6.66 -20.66 -7.11
CA LYS A 2 -7.79 -20.21 -7.96
C LYS A 2 -7.59 -18.83 -8.60
N ASN A 3 -6.81 -17.97 -7.96
CA ASN A 3 -6.51 -16.61 -8.43
C ASN A 3 -4.99 -16.42 -8.38
N PRO A 4 -4.24 -16.75 -9.44
CA PRO A 4 -2.80 -16.53 -9.47
C PRO A 4 -2.48 -15.03 -9.40
N MET A 5 -1.34 -14.69 -8.82
CA MET A 5 -0.80 -13.34 -8.77
C MET A 5 0.71 -13.42 -8.56
N ASP A 6 1.44 -12.48 -9.15
CA ASP A 6 2.90 -12.35 -9.07
C ASP A 6 3.32 -10.89 -9.30
N LEU A 7 4.58 -10.57 -9.01
CA LEU A 7 5.08 -9.18 -9.09
C LEU A 7 5.13 -8.62 -10.52
N PHE A 8 5.32 -9.46 -11.55
CA PHE A 8 5.28 -9.00 -12.94
C PHE A 8 3.87 -8.60 -13.33
N THR A 9 2.87 -9.40 -12.95
CA THR A 9 1.46 -9.07 -13.15
C THR A 9 1.11 -7.76 -12.44
N ILE A 10 1.51 -7.58 -11.18
CA ILE A 10 1.27 -6.34 -10.43
C ILE A 10 1.94 -5.14 -11.10
N ASN A 11 3.19 -5.28 -11.56
CA ASN A 11 3.87 -4.22 -12.28
C ASN A 11 3.14 -3.83 -13.58
N SER A 12 2.70 -4.82 -14.36
CA SER A 12 1.91 -4.58 -15.57
C SER A 12 0.58 -3.86 -15.26
N LYS A 13 -0.10 -4.25 -14.18
CA LYS A 13 -1.34 -3.56 -13.73
C LYS A 13 -1.08 -2.11 -13.33
N LEU A 14 0.06 -1.82 -12.69
CA LEU A 14 0.49 -0.45 -12.36
C LEU A 14 0.75 0.37 -13.62
N GLU A 15 1.57 -0.14 -14.54
CA GLU A 15 1.93 0.56 -15.79
C GLU A 15 0.71 0.86 -16.67
N ASN A 16 -0.29 -0.02 -16.64
CA ASN A 16 -1.53 0.14 -17.37
C ASN A 16 -2.64 0.89 -16.60
N ASN A 17 -2.31 1.55 -15.49
CA ASN A 17 -3.27 2.32 -14.66
C ASN A 17 -4.51 1.50 -14.23
N GLN A 18 -4.35 0.20 -14.00
CA GLN A 18 -5.47 -0.70 -13.67
C GLN A 18 -5.82 -0.72 -12.18
N TYR A 19 -5.07 0.01 -11.35
CA TYR A 19 -5.39 0.23 -9.94
C TYR A 19 -6.06 1.59 -9.78
N THR A 20 -7.34 1.57 -9.38
CA THR A 20 -8.10 2.79 -9.08
C THR A 20 -7.82 3.30 -7.68
N SER A 21 -7.24 2.46 -6.82
CA SER A 21 -6.85 2.84 -5.47
C SER A 21 -5.63 2.07 -4.98
N ILE A 22 -4.92 2.66 -4.01
CA ILE A 22 -3.81 2.04 -3.30
C ILE A 22 -4.21 0.72 -2.60
N LYS A 23 -5.49 0.57 -2.23
CA LYS A 23 -6.02 -0.65 -1.59
C LYS A 23 -6.11 -1.82 -2.55
N GLU A 24 -6.38 -1.57 -3.84
CA GLU A 24 -6.41 -2.63 -4.86
C GLU A 24 -5.01 -3.17 -5.14
N PHE A 25 -4.01 -2.29 -5.19
CA PHE A 25 -2.60 -2.69 -5.26
C PHE A 25 -2.19 -3.55 -4.05
N GLU A 26 -2.52 -3.11 -2.83
CA GLU A 26 -2.24 -3.88 -1.61
C GLU A 26 -2.88 -5.28 -1.66
N LYS A 27 -4.13 -5.35 -2.10
CA LYS A 27 -4.89 -6.60 -2.18
C LYS A 27 -4.18 -7.64 -3.06
N ASP A 28 -3.60 -7.23 -4.18
CA ASP A 28 -2.87 -8.15 -5.06
C ASP A 28 -1.53 -8.59 -4.46
N ILE A 29 -0.81 -7.69 -3.77
CA ILE A 29 0.40 -8.09 -3.03
C ILE A 29 0.04 -9.13 -1.95
N ARG A 30 -1.02 -8.90 -1.18
CA ARG A 30 -1.51 -9.86 -0.16
C ARG A 30 -1.93 -11.19 -0.78
N LEU A 31 -2.43 -11.17 -2.01
CA LEU A 31 -2.79 -12.39 -2.72
C LEU A 31 -1.57 -13.24 -3.05
N ILE A 32 -0.41 -12.64 -3.34
CA ILE A 32 0.86 -13.37 -3.52
C ILE A 32 1.19 -14.15 -2.24
N PHE A 33 1.20 -13.50 -1.07
CA PHE A 33 1.51 -14.16 0.20
C PHE A 33 0.49 -15.25 0.54
N ARG A 34 -0.80 -14.96 0.43
CA ARG A 34 -1.85 -15.96 0.68
C ARG A 34 -1.70 -17.19 -0.23
N ASN A 35 -1.41 -16.97 -1.51
CA ASN A 35 -1.20 -18.08 -2.45
C ASN A 35 0.07 -18.87 -2.10
N CYS A 36 1.15 -18.19 -1.69
CA CYS A 36 2.37 -18.83 -1.22
C CYS A 36 2.08 -19.78 -0.06
N TYR A 37 1.39 -19.30 0.98
CA TYR A 37 1.09 -20.11 2.17
C TYR A 37 0.02 -21.19 1.93
N THR A 38 -0.83 -21.00 0.93
CA THR A 38 -1.83 -22.02 0.55
C THR A 38 -1.18 -23.17 -0.23
N TYR A 39 -0.16 -22.89 -1.03
CA TYR A 39 0.47 -23.89 -1.90
C TYR A 39 1.64 -24.61 -1.22
N ASN A 40 2.43 -23.88 -0.43
CA ASN A 40 3.67 -24.40 0.15
C ASN A 40 3.44 -24.87 1.59
N ASN A 41 4.19 -25.90 2.00
CA ASN A 41 4.17 -26.39 3.38
C ASN A 41 4.83 -25.35 4.32
N ILE A 42 4.29 -25.16 5.52
CA ILE A 42 4.84 -24.27 6.55
C ILE A 42 6.31 -24.58 6.92
N GLU A 43 6.74 -25.82 6.76
CA GLU A 43 8.12 -26.25 7.02
C GLU A 43 9.05 -26.03 5.81
N SER A 44 8.54 -25.55 4.67
CA SER A 44 9.35 -25.32 3.48
C SER A 44 10.06 -23.96 3.49
N ASP A 45 11.25 -23.92 2.91
CA ASP A 45 12.02 -22.69 2.70
C ASP A 45 11.19 -21.62 1.96
N ILE A 46 10.34 -22.03 1.01
CA ILE A 46 9.49 -21.12 0.24
C ILE A 46 8.45 -20.43 1.13
N TYR A 47 7.86 -21.15 2.08
CA TYR A 47 6.94 -20.56 3.02
C TYR A 47 7.65 -19.52 3.89
N TYR A 48 8.81 -19.87 4.44
CA TYR A 48 9.63 -18.95 5.25
C TYR A 48 10.06 -17.69 4.47
N LEU A 49 10.54 -17.86 3.23
CA LEU A 49 10.89 -16.73 2.36
C LEU A 49 9.67 -15.85 2.05
N GLY A 50 8.47 -16.44 1.98
CA GLY A 50 7.22 -15.72 1.87
C GLY A 50 6.96 -14.81 3.09
N GLU A 51 7.15 -15.34 4.31
CA GLU A 51 7.03 -14.57 5.56
C GLU A 51 8.03 -13.42 5.64
N GLU A 52 9.28 -13.65 5.28
CA GLU A 52 10.30 -12.60 5.26
C GLU A 52 9.95 -11.48 4.27
N LEU A 53 9.48 -11.84 3.07
CA LEU A 53 9.04 -10.85 2.09
C LEU A 53 7.80 -10.07 2.56
N GLU A 54 6.82 -10.75 3.18
CA GLU A 54 5.65 -10.07 3.76
C GLU A 54 6.04 -9.11 4.89
N SER A 55 7.00 -9.49 5.74
CA SER A 55 7.55 -8.64 6.80
C SER A 55 8.18 -7.36 6.25
N VAL A 56 9.00 -7.47 5.20
CA VAL A 56 9.61 -6.32 4.51
C VAL A 56 8.52 -5.43 3.89
N PHE A 57 7.54 -6.03 3.20
CA PHE A 57 6.43 -5.27 2.63
C PHE A 57 5.67 -4.49 3.72
N ASN A 58 5.32 -5.13 4.84
CA ASN A 58 4.58 -4.50 5.94
C ASN A 58 5.31 -3.29 6.53
N LYS A 59 6.63 -3.40 6.72
CA LYS A 59 7.47 -2.29 7.23
C LYS A 59 7.43 -1.09 6.27
N ILE A 60 7.61 -1.34 4.97
CA ILE A 60 7.61 -0.29 3.95
C ILE A 60 6.20 0.33 3.82
N TRP A 61 5.18 -0.52 3.74
CA TRP A 61 3.78 -0.11 3.58
C TRP A 61 3.32 0.78 4.72
N THR A 62 3.55 0.36 5.96
CA THR A 62 3.19 1.11 7.17
C THR A 62 3.84 2.49 7.17
N LYS A 63 5.16 2.55 6.90
CA LYS A 63 5.90 3.82 6.83
C LYS A 63 5.33 4.76 5.76
N LYS A 64 4.98 4.23 4.58
CA LYS A 64 4.39 5.04 3.49
C LYS A 64 2.99 5.54 3.83
N ILE A 65 2.14 4.71 4.43
CA ILE A 65 0.78 5.10 4.83
C ILE A 65 0.82 6.19 5.92
N ILE A 66 1.66 6.03 6.94
CA ILE A 66 1.84 7.06 7.99
C ILE A 66 2.33 8.38 7.38
N SER A 67 3.37 8.33 6.55
CA SER A 67 3.90 9.52 5.89
C SER A 67 2.86 10.22 5.01
N TYR A 68 2.03 9.47 4.28
CA TYR A 68 0.95 10.04 3.48
C TYR A 68 -0.14 10.68 4.34
N ALA A 69 -0.53 10.03 5.45
CA ALA A 69 -1.50 10.58 6.39
C ALA A 69 -1.01 11.89 7.00
N GLU A 70 0.24 11.96 7.45
CA GLU A 70 0.86 13.18 7.99
C GLU A 70 0.88 14.32 6.97
N GLN A 71 1.25 14.03 5.71
CA GLN A 71 1.24 15.03 4.63
C GLN A 71 -0.17 15.55 4.37
N LYS A 72 -1.16 14.65 4.35
CA LYS A 72 -2.57 15.02 4.15
C LYS A 72 -3.11 15.90 5.28
N GLU A 73 -2.76 15.59 6.54
CA GLU A 73 -3.15 16.42 7.69
C GLU A 73 -2.46 17.79 7.68
N LYS A 74 -1.18 17.87 7.30
CA LYS A 74 -0.50 19.16 7.10
C LYS A 74 -1.17 20.01 6.03
N LEU A 75 -1.55 19.40 4.91
CA LEU A 75 -2.25 20.09 3.81
C LEU A 75 -3.63 20.62 4.24
N LYS A 76 -4.38 19.86 5.06
CA LYS A 76 -5.65 20.34 5.62
C LYS A 76 -5.45 21.56 6.52
N ARG A 77 -4.48 21.50 7.45
CA ARG A 77 -4.18 22.63 8.35
C ARG A 77 -3.81 23.90 7.59
N VAL A 78 -3.03 23.79 6.52
CA VAL A 78 -2.68 24.95 5.68
C VAL A 78 -3.93 25.57 5.04
N ARG A 79 -4.87 24.74 4.55
CA ARG A 79 -6.15 25.23 3.99
C ARG A 79 -7.03 25.89 5.05
N ASP A 80 -7.14 25.28 6.23
CA ASP A 80 -7.94 25.84 7.33
C ASP A 80 -7.40 27.23 7.76
N ILE A 81 -6.06 27.39 7.77
CA ILE A 81 -5.41 28.68 8.06
C ILE A 81 -5.66 29.70 6.94
N SER A 82 -5.56 29.30 5.66
CA SER A 82 -5.83 30.23 4.56
C SER A 82 -7.26 30.73 4.58
N ASP A 83 -8.21 29.85 4.86
CA ASP A 83 -9.64 30.19 4.90
C ASP A 83 -9.95 31.11 6.10
N ALA A 84 -9.32 30.86 7.26
CA ALA A 84 -9.43 31.73 8.43
C ALA A 84 -8.84 33.13 8.21
N ASN A 85 -7.74 33.25 7.46
CA ASN A 85 -7.14 34.54 7.12
C ASN A 85 -8.01 35.34 6.15
N LEU A 86 -8.58 34.68 5.12
CA LEU A 86 -9.57 35.33 4.23
C LEU A 86 -10.80 35.83 4.99
N SER A 87 -11.31 35.02 5.92
CA SER A 87 -12.50 35.37 6.71
C SER A 87 -12.26 36.51 7.71
N SER A 88 -11.02 36.75 8.12
CA SER A 88 -10.68 37.77 9.14
C SER A 88 -10.22 39.10 8.56
N GLY A 89 -10.18 39.25 7.23
CA GLY A 89 -9.86 40.52 6.56
C GLY A 89 -8.44 41.03 6.78
N LYS A 90 -7.53 40.18 7.26
CA LYS A 90 -6.11 40.50 7.44
C LYS A 90 -5.37 40.20 6.13
N LEU A 91 -5.17 41.23 5.31
CA LEU A 91 -4.16 41.29 4.24
C LEU A 91 -3.16 42.39 4.57
#